data_AF-A0A2D8BBK4-F1
#
_entry.id   AF-A0A2D8BBK4-F1
#
_cell.length_a   1.000
_cell.length_b   1.000
_cell.length_c   1.000
_cell.angle_alpha   90.00
_cell.angle_beta   90.00
_cell.angle_gamma   90.00
#
_symmetry.space_group_name_H-M   'P 1'
#
loop_
_entity.id
_entity.type
_entity.pdbx_description
1 polymer ?
#
loop_
_entity_poly.entity_id
_entity_poly.type
_entity_poly.pdbx_seq_one_letter_code
_entity_poly.pdbx_strand_id
1 'polypeptide(L)' 'MTPQLFRRGGLTRALAAAHRSGIRVTDEAMAVERLGLKPRLVEGRDDNLKITTPADLALAEFILSKAGT' A
#
# COMPACT_ATOMS: atom_id res chain seq x y z
N MET A 1 -1.20 -4.34 2.33
CA MET A 1 -2.06 -4.30 1.13
C MET A 1 -2.60 -2.88 0.97
N THR A 2 -2.97 -2.51 -0.25
CA THR A 2 -3.45 -1.18 -0.65
C THR A 2 -4.97 -1.24 -0.85
N PRO A 3 -5.71 -0.12 -1.02
CA PRO A 3 -5.27 1.28 -1.14
C PRO A 3 -4.70 1.86 0.17
N GLN A 4 -3.80 2.84 0.04
CA GLN A 4 -3.41 3.73 1.13
C GLN A 4 -3.95 5.13 0.82
N LEU A 5 -4.71 5.72 1.75
CA LEU A 5 -5.39 7.00 1.52
C LEU A 5 -4.68 8.16 2.23
N PHE A 6 -4.31 9.18 1.46
CA PHE A 6 -3.70 10.41 1.98
C PHE A 6 -4.24 11.66 1.29
N ARG A 7 -4.20 12.79 1.98
CA ARG A 7 -4.42 14.10 1.34
C ARG A 7 -3.28 14.34 0.35
N ARG A 8 -3.62 14.69 -0.90
CA ARG A 8 -2.67 14.95 -1.99
C ARG A 8 -1.47 15.81 -1.56
N GLY A 9 -1.72 16.97 -0.96
CA GLY A 9 -0.64 17.89 -0.53
C GLY A 9 0.25 17.32 0.58
N GLY A 10 -0.29 16.49 1.47
CA GLY A 10 0.49 15.78 2.48
C GLY A 10 1.40 14.72 1.87
N LEU A 11 0.83 13.90 0.97
CA LEU A 11 1.55 12.83 0.29
C LEU A 11 2.66 13.36 -0.63
N THR A 12 2.37 14.36 -1.47
CA THR A 12 3.38 14.94 -2.36
C THR A 12 4.56 15.50 -1.58
N ARG A 13 4.32 16.17 -0.45
CA ARG A 13 5.39 16.68 0.43
C ARG A 13 6.23 15.54 1.00
N ALA A 14 5.59 14.46 1.46
CA ALA A 14 6.26 13.30 2.05
C ALA A 14 7.17 12.60 1.03
N LEU A 15 6.64 12.28 -0.15
CA LEU A 15 7.39 11.64 -1.23
C LEU A 15 8.55 12.51 -1.72
N ALA A 16 8.32 13.82 -1.89
CA ALA A 16 9.38 14.74 -2.31
C ALA A 16 10.49 14.87 -1.25
N ALA A 17 10.15 14.85 0.04
CA ALA A 17 11.14 14.86 1.12
C ALA A 17 11.97 13.57 1.11
N ALA A 18 11.34 12.40 1.01
CA ALA A 18 12.04 11.11 0.91
C ALA A 18 12.99 11.06 -0.30
N HIS A 19 12.52 11.52 -1.46
CA HIS A 19 13.33 11.60 -2.68
C HIS A 19 14.56 12.49 -2.52
N ARG A 20 14.40 13.71 -1.98
CA ARG A 20 15.53 14.64 -1.72
C ARG A 20 16.54 14.08 -0.74
N SER A 21 16.10 13.27 0.22
CA SER A 21 16.96 12.61 1.19
C SER A 21 17.60 11.32 0.68
N GLY A 22 17.36 10.93 -0.59
CA GLY A 22 17.88 9.67 -1.15
C GLY A 22 17.29 8.42 -0.50
N ILE A 23 16.15 8.55 0.19
CA ILE A 23 15.52 7.46 0.92
C ILE A 23 14.60 6.70 -0.02
N ARG A 24 14.84 5.41 -0.18
CA ARG A 24 13.92 4.49 -0.84
C ARG A 24 12.78 4.14 0.12
N VAL A 25 11.58 4.62 -0.17
CA VAL A 25 10.36 4.24 0.56
C VAL A 25 9.71 3.03 -0.11
N THR A 26 9.08 2.17 0.68
CA THR A 26 8.41 0.95 0.19
C THR A 26 6.92 1.14 -0.09
N ASP A 27 6.31 2.15 0.53
CA ASP A 27 4.93 2.55 0.35
C ASP A 27 4.74 4.04 0.74
N GLU A 28 3.53 4.54 0.56
CA GLU A 28 3.17 5.93 0.87
C GLU A 28 3.15 6.21 2.38
N ALA A 29 2.73 5.24 3.20
CA ALA A 29 2.69 5.34 4.65
C ALA A 29 4.09 5.58 5.24
N MET A 30 5.11 4.83 4.81
CA MET A 30 6.51 5.02 5.23
C MET A 30 7.01 6.44 4.90
N ALA A 31 6.62 6.99 3.75
CA ALA A 31 6.98 8.37 3.41
C ALA A 31 6.33 9.37 4.37
N VAL A 32 5.05 9.18 4.70
CA VAL A 32 4.28 10.05 5.59
C VAL A 32 4.76 9.96 7.04
N GLU A 33 5.10 8.77 7.53
CA GLU A 33 5.67 8.53 8.86
C GLU A 33 6.99 9.28 9.06
N ARG A 34 7.82 9.36 8.02
CA ARG A 34 9.09 10.11 8.06
C ARG A 34 8.91 11.63 8.21
N LEU A 35 7.72 12.16 7.94
CA LEU A 35 7.36 13.55 8.29
C LEU A 35 6.89 13.71 9.74
N GLY A 36 6.97 12.66 10.58
CA GLY A 36 6.48 12.64 11.95
C GLY A 36 4.95 12.50 12.06
N LEU A 37 4.27 12.23 10.93
CA LEU A 37 2.83 12.01 10.90
C LEU A 37 2.50 10.55 11.23
N LYS A 38 1.25 10.28 11.62
CA LYS A 38 0.81 8.94 12.04
C LYS A 38 -0.36 8.48 11.17
N PRO A 39 -0.11 7.78 10.05
CA PRO A 39 -1.15 7.10 9.30
C PRO A 39 -1.96 6.18 10.23
N ARG A 40 -3.24 5.97 9.89
CA ARG A 40 -4.12 5.09 10.64
C ARG A 40 -4.18 3.74 9.95
N LEU A 41 -4.20 2.67 10.75
CA LEU A 41 -4.51 1.34 10.26
C LEU A 41 -6.03 1.17 10.19
N VAL A 42 -6.49 0.59 9.09
CA VAL A 42 -7.86 0.18 8.86
C VAL A 42 -7.80 -1.29 8.46
N GLU A 43 -8.60 -2.12 9.12
CA GLU A 43 -8.63 -3.54 8.85
C GLU A 43 -9.01 -3.81 7.38
N GLY A 44 -8.18 -4.58 6.70
CA GLY A 44 -8.42 -5.00 5.31
C GLY A 44 -8.90 -6.43 5.27
N ARG A 45 -9.42 -6.87 4.12
CA ARG A 45 -9.65 -8.30 3.89
C ARG A 45 -8.32 -8.98 3.60
N ASP A 46 -8.10 -10.16 4.17
CA ASP A 46 -6.88 -10.96 3.93
C ASP A 46 -6.73 -11.40 2.47
N ASP A 47 -7.84 -11.44 1.73
CA ASP A 47 -7.89 -11.87 0.33
C ASP A 47 -7.54 -10.78 -0.71
N ASN A 48 -7.25 -9.55 -0.28
CA ASN A 48 -6.77 -8.47 -1.15
C ASN A 48 -5.26 -8.57 -1.42
N LEU A 49 -4.81 -9.77 -1.82
CA LEU A 49 -3.40 -10.13 -1.94
C LEU A 49 -2.64 -9.35 -3.01
N LYS A 50 -1.32 -9.29 -2.84
CA LYS A 50 -0.38 -8.87 -3.89
C LYS A 50 0.16 -10.12 -4.60
N ILE A 51 -0.07 -10.23 -5.91
CA ILE A 51 0.52 -11.30 -6.73
C ILE A 51 2.02 -11.01 -6.93
N THR A 52 2.87 -11.86 -6.39
CA THR A 52 4.34 -11.74 -6.44
C THR A 52 5.04 -12.99 -6.98
N THR A 53 4.35 -14.12 -6.99
CA THR A 53 4.84 -15.41 -7.46
C THR A 53 3.82 -16.08 -8.38
N PRO A 54 4.22 -17.10 -9.18
CA PRO A 54 3.28 -17.90 -9.96
C PRO A 54 2.22 -18.61 -9.11
N ALA A 55 2.55 -19.01 -7.88
CA ALA A 55 1.59 -19.65 -6.97
C ALA A 55 0.48 -18.67 -6.52
N ASP A 56 0.80 -17.39 -6.36
CA ASP A 56 -0.18 -16.36 -5.97
C ASP A 56 -1.26 -16.19 -7.04
N LEU A 57 -0.94 -16.45 -8.32
CA LEU A 57 -1.89 -16.32 -9.41
C LEU A 57 -3.04 -17.34 -9.29
N ALA A 58 -2.69 -18.62 -9.05
CA ALA A 58 -3.70 -19.67 -8.86
C ALA A 58 -4.60 -19.38 -7.64
N LEU A 59 -4.02 -18.80 -6.57
CA LEU A 59 -4.78 -18.38 -5.40
C LEU A 59 -5.72 -17.21 -5.71
N ALA A 60 -5.25 -16.20 -6.46
CA ALA A 60 -6.07 -15.06 -6.86
C ALA A 60 -7.25 -15.48 -7.75
N GLU A 61 -7.02 -16.39 -8.71
CA GLU A 61 -8.07 -16.98 -9.55
C GLU A 61 -9.13 -17.69 -8.70
N PHE A 62 -8.69 -18.50 -7.74
CA PHE A 62 -9.60 -19.17 -6.81
C PHE A 62 -10.43 -18.16 -6.00
N ILE A 63 -9.80 -17.15 -5.40
CA ILE A 63 -10.49 -16.10 -4.63
C ILE A 63 -11.55 -15.39 -5.48
N LEU A 64 -11.20 -14.97 -6.69
CA LEU A 64 -12.11 -14.27 -7.60
C LEU A 64 -13.29 -15.17 -8.04
N SER A 65 -13.07 -16.47 -8.22
CA SER A 65 -14.13 -17.43 -8.53
C SER A 65 -15.18 -17.56 -7.42
N LYS A 66 -14.81 -17.25 -6.17
CA LYS A 66 -15.73 -17.27 -5.01
C LYS A 66 -16.38 -15.92 -4.74
N ALA A 67 -15.78 -14.84 -5.21
CA ALA A 67 -16.27 -13.47 -5.01
C ALA A 67 -17.44 -13.10 -5.94
N GLY A 68 -17.70 -13.88 -7.00
CA GLY A 68 -18.74 -13.64 -8.01
C GLY A 68 -20.13 -14.24 -7.72
N THR A 69 -20.50 -14.44 -6.45
CA THR A 69 -21.86 -14.88 -6.04
C THR A 69 -22.60 -13.78 -5.30
#